data_AF-A0A9Q5I1T0-F1
#
_entry.id   AF-A0A9Q5I1T0-F1
#
_cell.length_a   1.000
_cell.length_b   1.000
_cell.length_c   1.000
_cell.angle_alpha   90.00
_cell.angle_beta   90.00
_cell.angle_gamma   90.00
#
_symmetry.space_group_name_H-M   'P 1'
#
loop_
_entity.id
_entity.type
_entity.pdbx_description
1 polymer ?
#
loop_
_entity_poly.entity_id
_entity_poly.type
_entity_poly.pdbx_seq_one_letter_code
_entity_poly.pdbx_strand_id
1 'polypeptide(L)'
;MCSSDASLDITKCILMCLVHDLAEAQVGDIAPRGGIPKEEKQRLEAEAMQNFVHVMLQSSPAALRIEALWKEYEEGQTAEARFVKGKTENQTNPSDNRSYEIHLYWLEDLDRFEMASQTLEYERRYEDKQLDAFFESSIPKLNHPEVQQWGADLMQERETMLEDRRNANNTAGPSTNAPCQERIVRAEVHVGRI
;
A
#
# COMPACT_ATOMS: atom_id res chain seq x y z
N MET A 1 -16.08 -5.95 7.23
CA MET A 1 -15.26 -7.08 6.76
C MET A 1 -15.34 -7.13 5.25
N CYS A 2 -14.21 -7.35 4.57
CA CYS A 2 -13.90 -6.92 3.20
C CYS A 2 -14.82 -7.42 2.06
N SER A 3 -15.79 -8.29 2.33
CA SER A 3 -16.88 -8.59 1.41
C SER A 3 -18.05 -9.20 2.17
N SER A 4 -19.28 -8.98 1.66
CA SER A 4 -20.48 -9.74 2.10
C SER A 4 -20.72 -10.99 1.24
N ASP A 5 -19.85 -11.22 0.24
CA ASP A 5 -19.95 -12.33 -0.69
C ASP A 5 -19.45 -13.64 -0.04
N ALA A 6 -20.38 -14.55 0.21
CA ALA A 6 -20.09 -15.86 0.80
C ALA A 6 -19.45 -16.85 -0.19
N SER A 7 -19.34 -16.50 -1.47
CA SER A 7 -18.71 -17.34 -2.50
C SER A 7 -17.19 -17.17 -2.59
N LEU A 8 -16.65 -16.10 -1.99
CA LEU A 8 -15.22 -15.83 -1.98
C LEU A 8 -14.53 -16.55 -0.83
N ASP A 9 -13.42 -17.22 -1.11
CA ASP A 9 -12.51 -17.67 -0.06
C ASP A 9 -11.68 -16.49 0.46
N ILE A 10 -12.17 -15.86 1.53
CA ILE A 10 -11.50 -14.74 2.20
C ILE A 10 -10.12 -15.13 2.72
N THR A 11 -9.92 -16.40 3.14
CA THR A 11 -8.60 -16.85 3.61
C THR A 11 -7.61 -16.82 2.46
N LYS A 12 -8.02 -17.30 1.29
CA LYS A 12 -7.22 -17.24 0.07
C LYS A 12 -6.94 -15.80 -0.37
N CYS A 13 -7.93 -14.91 -0.32
CA CYS A 13 -7.72 -13.48 -0.62
C CYS A 13 -6.66 -12.87 0.30
N ILE A 14 -6.74 -13.11 1.61
CA ILE A 14 -5.75 -12.61 2.58
C ILE A 14 -4.35 -13.16 2.27
N LEU A 15 -4.24 -14.47 2.02
CA LEU A 15 -2.95 -15.08 1.67
C LEU A 15 -2.39 -14.53 0.36
N MET A 16 -3.25 -14.21 -0.61
CA MET A 16 -2.87 -13.58 -1.87
C MET A 16 -2.35 -12.16 -1.65
N CYS A 17 -3.04 -11.34 -0.84
CA CYS A 17 -2.56 -10.01 -0.44
C CYS A 17 -1.17 -10.09 0.23
N LEU A 18 -0.88 -11.12 1.01
CA LEU A 18 0.42 -11.26 1.67
C LEU A 18 1.58 -11.58 0.71
N VAL A 19 1.29 -12.14 -0.47
CA VAL A 19 2.34 -12.62 -1.39
C VAL A 19 2.42 -11.81 -2.69
N HIS A 20 1.46 -10.92 -2.97
CA HIS A 20 1.36 -10.23 -4.26
C HIS A 20 2.64 -9.46 -4.63
N ASP A 21 3.18 -8.69 -3.68
CA ASP A 21 4.41 -7.90 -3.84
C ASP A 21 5.66 -8.58 -3.25
N LEU A 22 5.60 -9.89 -2.95
CA LEU A 22 6.75 -10.60 -2.37
C LEU A 22 8.00 -10.56 -3.27
N ALA A 23 7.81 -10.49 -4.59
CA ALA A 23 8.91 -10.37 -5.55
C ALA A 23 9.70 -9.05 -5.41
N GLU A 24 9.06 -7.98 -4.92
CA GLU A 24 9.69 -6.66 -4.74
C GLU A 24 10.77 -6.67 -3.67
N ALA A 25 10.76 -7.66 -2.77
CA ALA A 25 11.84 -7.85 -1.79
C ALA A 25 13.21 -8.12 -2.46
N GLN A 26 13.23 -8.66 -3.68
CA GLN A 26 14.45 -8.89 -4.45
C GLN A 26 14.59 -7.92 -5.64
N VAL A 27 13.50 -7.61 -6.33
CA VAL A 27 13.52 -6.73 -7.52
C VAL A 27 13.62 -5.25 -7.12
N GLY A 28 13.16 -4.90 -5.92
CA GLY A 28 12.83 -3.54 -5.52
C GLY A 28 11.45 -3.12 -6.04
N ASP A 29 10.87 -2.11 -5.42
CA ASP A 29 9.62 -1.48 -5.87
C ASP A 29 9.87 -0.74 -7.20
N ILE A 30 9.47 -1.38 -8.31
CA ILE A 30 9.53 -0.77 -9.64
C ILE A 30 8.31 0.15 -9.80
N ALA A 31 8.50 1.41 -9.41
CA ALA A 31 7.50 2.43 -9.61
C ALA A 31 7.18 2.64 -11.11
N PRO A 32 5.94 3.02 -11.49
CA PRO A 32 5.56 3.28 -12.89
C PRO A 32 6.41 4.34 -13.60
N ARG A 33 7.05 5.24 -12.84
CA ARG A 33 7.96 6.27 -13.37
C ARG A 33 9.38 5.74 -13.65
N GLY A 34 9.69 4.51 -13.25
CA GLY A 34 11.00 3.87 -13.42
C GLY A 34 11.34 3.50 -14.86
N GLY A 35 10.41 3.66 -15.81
CA GLY A 35 10.67 3.46 -17.24
C GLY A 35 10.84 2.01 -17.69
N ILE A 36 10.66 1.05 -16.78
CA ILE A 36 10.68 -0.38 -17.08
C ILE A 36 9.35 -0.77 -17.73
N PRO A 37 9.35 -1.39 -18.93
CA PRO A 37 8.14 -1.89 -19.55
C PRO A 37 7.41 -2.90 -18.66
N LYS A 38 6.08 -2.93 -18.72
CA LYS A 38 5.27 -3.86 -17.91
C LYS A 38 5.71 -5.32 -18.06
N GLU A 39 6.00 -5.74 -19.28
CA GLU A 39 6.46 -7.11 -19.59
C GLU A 39 7.80 -7.42 -18.91
N GLU A 40 8.70 -6.45 -18.85
CA GLU A 40 9.99 -6.61 -18.18
C GLU A 40 9.84 -6.62 -16.65
N LYS A 41 8.96 -5.78 -16.08
CA LYS A 41 8.59 -5.86 -14.65
C LYS A 41 8.11 -7.28 -14.31
N GLN A 42 7.16 -7.80 -15.08
CA GLN A 42 6.63 -9.14 -14.88
C GLN A 42 7.69 -10.24 -15.02
N ARG A 43 8.61 -10.10 -15.99
CA ARG A 43 9.73 -11.04 -16.16
C ARG A 43 10.65 -11.03 -14.93
N LEU A 44 11.03 -9.85 -14.45
CA LEU A 44 11.91 -9.70 -13.27
C LEU A 44 11.24 -10.24 -12.01
N GLU A 45 9.96 -9.98 -11.81
CA GLU A 45 9.20 -10.47 -10.67
C GLU A 45 9.02 -11.98 -10.71
N ALA A 46 8.75 -12.55 -11.88
CA ALA A 46 8.70 -14.00 -12.06
C ALA A 46 10.06 -14.65 -11.73
N GLU A 47 11.16 -14.06 -12.19
CA GLU A 47 12.52 -14.54 -11.90
C GLU A 47 12.84 -14.48 -10.40
N ALA A 48 12.48 -13.40 -9.73
CA ALA A 48 12.61 -13.27 -8.28
C ALA A 48 11.77 -14.32 -7.53
N MET A 49 10.53 -14.54 -7.95
CA MET A 49 9.67 -15.55 -7.34
C MET A 49 10.23 -16.96 -7.51
N GLN A 50 10.77 -17.28 -8.69
CA GLN A 50 11.46 -18.56 -8.93
C GLN A 50 12.64 -18.74 -7.96
N ASN A 51 13.46 -17.71 -7.77
CA ASN A 51 14.58 -17.75 -6.84
C ASN A 51 14.12 -17.93 -5.38
N PHE A 52 13.14 -17.15 -4.92
CA PHE A 52 12.56 -17.29 -3.58
C PHE A 52 12.05 -18.71 -3.32
N VAL A 53 11.23 -19.22 -4.23
CA VAL A 53 10.52 -20.50 -4.04
C VAL A 53 11.47 -21.69 -4.14
N HIS A 54 12.30 -21.73 -5.18
CA HIS A 54 13.10 -22.92 -5.48
C HIS A 54 14.47 -22.91 -4.83
N VAL A 55 15.10 -21.75 -4.65
CA VAL A 55 16.45 -21.64 -4.07
C VAL A 55 16.37 -21.41 -2.57
N MET A 56 15.67 -20.36 -2.13
CA MET A 56 15.65 -19.99 -0.71
C MET A 56 14.76 -20.92 0.12
N LEU A 57 13.54 -21.20 -0.37
CA LEU A 57 12.56 -22.04 0.32
C LEU A 57 12.59 -23.51 -0.11
N GLN A 58 13.57 -23.87 -0.95
CA GLN A 58 13.90 -25.24 -1.35
C GLN A 58 12.71 -26.05 -1.89
N SER A 59 11.79 -25.39 -2.60
CA SER A 59 10.59 -26.04 -3.18
C SER A 59 9.74 -26.78 -2.15
N SER A 60 9.74 -26.33 -0.89
CA SER A 60 8.87 -26.90 0.14
C SER A 60 7.40 -26.80 -0.28
N PRO A 61 6.49 -27.64 0.28
CA PRO A 61 5.06 -27.55 -0.03
C PRO A 61 4.47 -26.16 0.24
N ALA A 62 4.99 -25.42 1.22
CA ALA A 62 4.59 -24.04 1.49
C ALA A 62 5.08 -23.08 0.40
N ALA A 63 6.33 -23.24 -0.06
CA ALA A 63 6.90 -22.42 -1.14
C ALA A 63 6.11 -22.56 -2.45
N LEU A 64 5.73 -23.80 -2.80
CA LEU A 64 4.92 -24.06 -4.00
C LEU A 64 3.52 -23.46 -3.90
N ARG A 65 2.95 -23.35 -2.68
CA ARG A 65 1.67 -22.66 -2.46
C ARG A 65 1.81 -21.15 -2.64
N ILE A 66 2.90 -20.55 -2.17
CA ILE A 66 3.21 -19.13 -2.38
C ILE A 66 3.31 -18.85 -3.88
N GLU A 67 4.09 -19.67 -4.60
CA GLU A 67 4.24 -19.53 -6.05
C GLU A 67 2.90 -19.63 -6.79
N ALA A 68 2.05 -20.57 -6.40
CA ALA A 68 0.73 -20.75 -7.00
C ALA A 68 -0.19 -19.55 -6.74
N LEU A 69 -0.21 -19.02 -5.51
CA LEU A 69 -0.99 -17.82 -5.16
C LEU A 69 -0.51 -16.59 -5.93
N TRP A 70 0.81 -16.39 -6.03
CA TRP A 70 1.39 -15.29 -6.77
C TRP A 70 1.05 -15.36 -8.27
N LYS A 71 1.18 -16.56 -8.89
CA LYS A 71 0.78 -16.76 -10.30
C LYS A 71 -0.70 -16.48 -10.51
N GLU A 72 -1.56 -16.96 -9.62
CA GLU A 72 -2.99 -16.74 -9.69
C GLU A 72 -3.35 -15.24 -9.61
N TYR A 73 -2.69 -14.50 -8.72
CA TYR A 73 -2.82 -13.05 -8.62
C TYR A 73 -2.38 -12.35 -9.92
N GLU A 74 -1.25 -12.77 -10.50
CA GLU A 74 -0.73 -12.18 -11.72
C GLU A 74 -1.66 -12.39 -12.92
N GLU A 75 -2.16 -13.60 -13.09
CA GLU A 75 -3.13 -13.96 -14.12
C GLU A 75 -4.46 -13.21 -13.94
N GLY A 76 -4.94 -13.08 -12.70
CA GLY A 76 -6.13 -12.30 -12.36
C GLY A 76 -7.41 -12.83 -12.98
N GLN A 77 -7.55 -14.16 -13.09
CA GLN A 77 -8.71 -14.83 -13.72
C GLN A 77 -9.72 -15.35 -12.70
N THR A 78 -9.27 -15.78 -11.52
CA THR A 78 -10.13 -16.32 -10.46
C THR A 78 -10.94 -15.22 -9.78
N ALA A 79 -12.03 -15.61 -9.11
CA ALA A 79 -12.87 -14.65 -8.37
C ALA A 79 -12.05 -13.95 -7.27
N GLU A 80 -11.21 -14.70 -6.55
CA GLU A 80 -10.32 -14.16 -5.52
C GLU A 80 -9.26 -13.24 -6.12
N ALA A 81 -8.60 -13.61 -7.21
CA ALA A 81 -7.58 -12.75 -7.82
C ALA A 81 -8.18 -11.46 -8.40
N ARG A 82 -9.37 -11.54 -9.00
CA ARG A 82 -10.11 -10.36 -9.48
C ARG A 82 -10.56 -9.47 -8.32
N PHE A 83 -10.98 -10.09 -7.21
CA PHE A 83 -11.32 -9.40 -5.98
C PHE A 83 -10.11 -8.69 -5.37
N VAL A 84 -8.97 -9.35 -5.28
CA VAL A 84 -7.76 -8.76 -4.69
C VAL A 84 -7.16 -7.67 -5.60
N LYS A 85 -7.15 -7.88 -6.92
CA LYS A 85 -6.55 -6.96 -7.91
C LYS A 85 -7.46 -5.79 -8.31
N GLY A 86 -8.67 -5.68 -7.76
CA GLY A 86 -9.59 -4.59 -8.10
C GLY A 86 -10.00 -4.52 -9.57
N LYS A 87 -10.10 -5.67 -10.28
CA LYS A 87 -10.63 -5.65 -11.66
C LYS A 87 -12.14 -5.62 -11.62
N THR A 88 -12.72 -4.50 -12.05
CA THR A 88 -14.17 -4.35 -12.24
C THR A 88 -14.66 -5.36 -13.26
N GLU A 89 -15.47 -6.32 -12.79
CA GLU A 89 -16.40 -7.02 -13.65
C GLU A 89 -17.78 -6.39 -13.49
N ASN A 90 -18.35 -5.96 -14.60
CA ASN A 90 -19.76 -5.54 -14.65
C ASN A 90 -20.63 -6.75 -14.35
N GLN A 91 -21.00 -6.95 -13.09
CA GLN A 91 -22.01 -7.94 -12.72
C GLN A 91 -23.39 -7.32 -12.96
N THR A 92 -24.09 -7.86 -13.95
CA THR A 92 -25.50 -7.55 -14.19
C THR A 92 -26.34 -8.55 -13.42
N ASN A 93 -27.19 -8.08 -12.51
CA ASN A 93 -28.12 -8.96 -11.84
C ASN A 93 -29.22 -9.39 -12.84
N PRO A 94 -29.35 -10.70 -13.15
CA PRO A 94 -30.31 -11.18 -14.15
C PRO A 94 -31.76 -10.89 -13.77
N SER A 95 -32.04 -10.62 -12.49
CA SER A 95 -33.39 -10.47 -11.95
C SER A 95 -33.93 -9.04 -11.95
N ASP A 96 -33.08 -8.01 -11.92
CA ASP A 96 -33.54 -6.60 -11.92
C ASP A 96 -32.79 -5.69 -12.92
N ASN A 97 -31.86 -6.25 -13.71
CA ASN A 97 -31.03 -5.52 -14.66
C ASN A 97 -30.26 -4.34 -14.03
N ARG A 98 -30.06 -4.31 -12.70
CA ARG A 98 -29.07 -3.44 -12.07
C ARG A 98 -27.69 -4.02 -12.29
N SER A 99 -26.80 -3.17 -12.75
CA SER A 99 -25.37 -3.36 -12.61
C SER A 99 -24.97 -2.94 -11.20
N TYR A 100 -24.31 -3.84 -10.47
CA TYR A 100 -23.64 -3.46 -9.24
C TYR A 100 -22.15 -3.39 -9.54
N GLU A 101 -21.56 -2.22 -9.32
CA GLU A 101 -20.12 -2.06 -9.32
C GLU A 101 -19.63 -2.45 -7.93
N ILE A 102 -19.24 -3.72 -7.77
CA ILE A 102 -18.59 -4.15 -6.54
C ILE A 102 -17.20 -3.51 -6.56
N HIS A 103 -16.99 -2.50 -5.71
CA HIS A 103 -15.73 -1.79 -5.59
C HIS A 103 -14.74 -2.69 -4.84
N LEU A 104 -13.91 -3.41 -5.58
CA LEU A 104 -12.95 -4.40 -5.06
C LEU A 104 -11.51 -3.88 -5.03
N TYR A 105 -11.33 -2.56 -4.97
CA TYR A 105 -10.02 -1.91 -4.93
C TYR A 105 -9.34 -1.96 -3.55
N TRP A 106 -9.74 -2.89 -2.69
CA TRP A 106 -9.32 -2.91 -1.29
C TRP A 106 -7.80 -3.00 -1.10
N LEU A 107 -7.12 -3.85 -1.87
CA LEU A 107 -5.67 -3.98 -1.77
C LEU A 107 -4.98 -2.70 -2.28
N GLU A 108 -5.32 -2.26 -3.49
CA GLU A 108 -4.73 -1.04 -4.07
C GLU A 108 -4.97 0.21 -3.22
N ASP A 109 -6.16 0.37 -2.65
CA ASP A 109 -6.50 1.48 -1.78
C ASP A 109 -5.72 1.41 -0.47
N LEU A 110 -5.51 0.21 0.07
CA LEU A 110 -4.69 0.01 1.25
C LEU A 110 -3.22 0.36 0.95
N ASP A 111 -2.65 -0.09 -0.16
CA ASP A 111 -1.26 0.23 -0.53
C ASP A 111 -1.06 1.74 -0.74
N ARG A 112 -2.04 2.41 -1.38
CA ARG A 112 -2.02 3.87 -1.56
C ARG A 112 -2.10 4.62 -0.23
N PHE A 113 -2.95 4.15 0.68
CA PHE A 113 -3.10 4.75 2.01
C PHE A 113 -1.85 4.49 2.87
N GLU A 114 -1.28 3.29 2.80
CA GLU A 114 -0.04 2.89 3.45
C GLU A 114 1.11 3.81 3.04
N MET A 115 1.31 3.99 1.72
CA MET A 115 2.34 4.89 1.19
C MET A 115 2.14 6.34 1.67
N ALA A 116 0.90 6.86 1.66
CA ALA A 116 0.60 8.20 2.14
C ALA A 116 0.88 8.36 3.65
N SER A 117 0.54 7.33 4.44
CA SER A 117 0.80 7.29 5.88
C SER A 117 2.28 7.29 6.19
N GLN A 118 3.07 6.45 5.50
CA GLN A 118 4.52 6.47 5.61
C GLN A 118 5.10 7.83 5.22
N THR A 119 4.59 8.45 4.14
CA THR A 119 5.04 9.76 3.68
C THR A 119 4.80 10.84 4.74
N LEU A 120 3.63 10.85 5.39
CA LEU A 120 3.33 11.78 6.48
C LEU A 120 4.27 11.59 7.67
N GLU A 121 4.51 10.34 8.09
CA GLU A 121 5.46 10.04 9.17
C GLU A 121 6.90 10.44 8.83
N TYR A 122 7.29 10.32 7.55
CA TYR A 122 8.58 10.82 7.10
C TYR A 122 8.66 12.34 7.19
N GLU A 123 7.64 13.08 6.72
CA GLU A 123 7.57 14.54 6.87
C GLU A 123 7.59 14.96 8.34
N ARG A 124 6.94 14.21 9.24
CA ARG A 124 6.98 14.45 10.70
C ARG A 124 8.39 14.39 11.25
N ARG A 125 9.14 13.37 10.82
CA ARG A 125 10.51 13.13 11.29
C ARG A 125 11.53 14.13 10.72
N TYR A 126 11.26 14.65 9.53
CA TYR A 126 12.17 15.56 8.81
C TYR A 126 11.45 16.86 8.43
N GLU A 127 11.59 17.89 9.27
CA GLU A 127 10.89 19.17 9.13
C GLU A 127 11.21 19.95 7.84
N ASP A 128 12.35 19.67 7.20
CA ASP A 128 12.78 20.29 5.94
C ASP A 128 12.21 19.61 4.69
N LYS A 129 11.42 18.54 4.86
CA LYS A 129 10.87 17.74 3.75
C LYS A 129 9.39 18.02 3.58
N GLN A 130 9.02 18.27 2.33
CA GLN A 130 7.64 18.30 1.88
C GLN A 130 7.54 17.45 0.60
N LEU A 131 6.74 16.41 0.65
CA LEU A 131 6.67 15.29 -0.27
C LEU A 131 5.32 15.24 -0.99
N ASP A 132 4.80 16.41 -1.41
CA ASP A 132 3.45 16.56 -2.00
C ASP A 132 3.18 15.58 -3.15
N ALA A 133 4.18 15.31 -3.98
CA ALA A 133 4.07 14.42 -5.13
C ALA A 133 3.62 12.99 -4.77
N PHE A 134 3.91 12.50 -3.56
CA PHE A 134 3.47 11.19 -3.11
C PHE A 134 1.96 11.20 -2.79
N PHE A 135 1.48 12.18 -2.04
CA PHE A 135 0.06 12.37 -1.71
C PHE A 135 -0.79 12.61 -2.95
N GLU A 136 -0.33 13.46 -3.87
CA GLU A 136 -1.01 13.74 -5.15
C GLU A 136 -1.15 12.48 -6.02
N SER A 137 -0.21 11.54 -5.89
CA SER A 137 -0.20 10.31 -6.67
C SER A 137 -1.03 9.17 -6.07
N SER A 138 -1.40 9.26 -4.78
CA SER A 138 -2.08 8.23 -4.01
C SER A 138 -3.51 8.59 -3.61
N ILE A 139 -3.70 9.60 -2.76
CA ILE A 139 -4.98 9.91 -2.10
C ILE A 139 -6.13 10.13 -3.09
N PRO A 140 -5.97 10.87 -4.21
CA PRO A 140 -7.05 11.07 -5.17
C PRO A 140 -7.52 9.80 -5.89
N LYS A 141 -6.77 8.69 -5.80
CA LYS A 141 -7.08 7.42 -6.46
C LYS A 141 -7.73 6.39 -5.53
N LEU A 142 -8.02 6.76 -4.28
CA LEU A 142 -8.74 5.87 -3.35
C LEU A 142 -10.19 5.71 -3.83
N ASN A 143 -10.72 4.48 -3.81
CA ASN A 143 -12.04 4.16 -4.36
C ASN A 143 -13.05 3.79 -3.27
N HIS A 144 -12.63 3.02 -2.28
CA HIS A 144 -13.49 2.54 -1.21
C HIS A 144 -13.90 3.71 -0.30
N PRO A 145 -15.21 3.95 -0.06
CA PRO A 145 -15.67 5.12 0.69
C PRO A 145 -15.05 5.27 2.08
N GLU A 146 -14.83 4.16 2.78
CA GLU A 146 -14.19 4.17 4.10
C GLU A 146 -12.70 4.56 4.00
N VAL A 147 -11.99 4.09 2.98
CA VAL A 147 -10.55 4.40 2.80
C VAL A 147 -10.38 5.83 2.29
N GLN A 148 -11.31 6.32 1.45
CA GLN A 148 -11.37 7.74 1.06
C GLN A 148 -11.52 8.64 2.29
N GLN A 149 -12.36 8.26 3.26
CA GLN A 149 -12.49 9.00 4.51
C GLN A 149 -11.16 9.00 5.29
N TRP A 150 -10.49 7.84 5.41
CA TRP A 150 -9.17 7.77 6.05
C TRP A 150 -8.15 8.67 5.35
N GLY A 151 -8.14 8.68 4.02
CA GLY A 151 -7.30 9.56 3.22
C GLY A 151 -7.59 11.06 3.45
N ALA A 152 -8.86 11.42 3.59
CA ALA A 152 -9.27 12.80 3.92
C ALA A 152 -8.80 13.21 5.33
N ASP A 153 -8.98 12.34 6.32
CA ASP A 153 -8.56 12.58 7.70
C ASP A 153 -7.02 12.74 7.78
N LEU A 154 -6.28 11.90 7.06
CA LEU A 154 -4.82 11.98 6.95
C LEU A 154 -4.34 13.30 6.32
N MET A 155 -5.03 13.77 5.27
CA MET A 155 -4.70 15.04 4.63
C MET A 155 -4.99 16.24 5.54
N GLN A 156 -6.05 16.18 6.34
CA GLN A 156 -6.37 17.21 7.35
C GLN A 156 -5.31 17.26 8.46
N GLU A 157 -4.85 16.10 8.92
CA GLU A 157 -3.78 16.00 9.91
C GLU A 157 -2.46 16.60 9.37
N ARG A 158 -2.13 16.30 8.11
CA ARG A 158 -0.97 16.88 7.42
C ARG A 158 -1.07 18.40 7.31
N GLU A 159 -2.22 18.92 6.88
CA GLU A 159 -2.44 20.37 6.73
C GLU A 159 -2.23 21.09 8.07
N THR A 160 -2.81 20.56 9.14
CA THR A 160 -2.66 21.08 10.51
C THR A 160 -1.18 21.11 10.92
N MET A 161 -0.44 20.02 10.70
CA MET A 161 0.99 19.95 10.98
C MET A 161 1.79 21.02 10.21
N LEU A 162 1.48 21.23 8.93
CA LEU A 162 2.15 22.23 8.10
C LEU A 162 1.80 23.67 8.51
N GLU A 163 0.56 23.91 8.98
CA GLU A 163 0.17 25.20 9.57
C GLU A 163 0.95 25.51 10.85
N ASP A 164 1.06 24.53 11.75
CA ASP A 164 1.81 24.68 13.00
C ASP A 164 3.28 25.00 12.74
N ARG A 165 3.91 24.32 11.76
CA ARG A 165 5.28 24.61 11.32
C ARG A 165 5.43 26.03 10.77
N ARG A 166 4.50 26.46 9.91
CA ARG A 166 4.49 27.83 9.36
C ARG A 166 4.37 28.87 10.47
N ASN A 167 3.51 28.62 11.46
CA ASN A 167 3.32 29.51 12.61
C ASN A 167 4.57 29.56 13.50
N ALA A 168 5.20 28.42 13.80
CA ALA A 168 6.45 28.36 14.56
C ALA A 168 7.56 29.18 13.88
N ASN A 169 7.73 29.01 12.56
CA ASN A 169 8.73 29.75 11.78
C ASN A 169 8.47 31.26 11.74
N ASN A 170 7.20 31.70 11.72
CA ASN A 170 6.86 33.12 11.75
C ASN A 170 7.08 33.75 13.13
N THR A 171 6.96 32.98 14.22
CA THR A 171 7.23 33.46 15.60
C THR A 171 8.72 33.46 15.94
N ALA A 172 9.52 32.61 15.29
CA ALA A 172 10.96 32.61 15.37
C ALA A 172 11.54 33.72 14.46
N GLY A 173 11.66 34.95 14.97
CA GLY A 173 12.43 36.02 14.30
C GLY A 173 13.85 35.56 13.93
N PRO A 174 14.59 36.29 13.06
CA PRO A 174 15.84 35.82 12.46
C PRO A 174 16.87 35.48 13.54
N SER A 175 16.99 34.19 13.86
CA SER A 175 17.88 33.67 14.89
C SER A 175 19.21 33.30 14.24
N THR A 176 20.28 33.92 14.76
CA THR A 176 21.67 33.69 14.37
C THR A 176 22.09 32.24 14.62
N ASN A 177 22.67 31.64 13.58
CA ASN A 177 23.30 30.31 13.53
C ASN A 177 23.81 29.77 14.88
N ALA A 178 23.26 28.62 15.29
CA ALA A 178 23.97 27.63 16.10
C ALA A 178 23.61 26.22 15.57
N PRO A 179 24.57 25.30 15.42
CA PRO A 179 24.33 24.01 14.80
C PRO A 179 23.53 23.09 15.74
N CYS A 180 22.46 22.50 15.21
CA CYS A 180 21.58 21.59 15.93
C CYS A 180 22.20 20.19 16.01
N GLN A 181 22.69 19.81 17.19
CA GLN A 181 22.86 18.41 17.57
C GLN A 181 21.94 18.09 18.75
N GLU A 182 21.22 16.99 18.59
CA GLU A 182 20.57 16.17 19.61
C GLU A 182 19.32 16.73 20.32
N ARG A 183 18.15 16.31 19.81
CA ARG A 183 17.00 15.96 20.66
C ARG A 183 16.45 14.60 20.26
N ILE A 184 17.07 13.56 20.80
CA ILE A 184 16.44 12.24 20.94
C ILE A 184 15.39 12.38 22.05
N VAL A 185 14.11 12.36 21.70
CA VAL A 185 13.04 12.19 22.69
C VAL A 185 12.55 10.74 22.62
N ARG A 186 12.74 10.06 23.74
CA ARG A 186 12.29 8.69 24.04
C ARG A 186 10.79 8.54 23.76
N ALA A 187 10.44 7.56 22.93
CA ALA A 187 9.14 6.89 23.05
C ALA A 187 9.31 5.72 24.01
N GLU A 188 8.77 5.85 25.22
CA GLU A 188 8.66 4.73 26.17
C GLU A 188 7.67 3.70 25.61
N VAL A 189 8.21 2.57 25.14
CA VAL A 189 7.43 1.38 24.84
C VAL A 189 7.12 0.68 26.17
N HIS A 190 5.90 0.85 26.67
CA HIS A 190 5.36 0.04 27.75
C HIS A 190 4.74 -1.23 27.17
N VAL A 191 5.58 -2.17 26.74
CA VAL A 191 5.14 -3.55 26.46
C VAL A 191 5.42 -4.38 27.70
N GLY A 192 4.33 -4.73 28.38
CA GLY A 192 4.33 -5.58 29.56
C GLY A 192 4.92 -6.96 29.24
N ARG A 193 5.75 -7.42 30.17
CA ARG A 193 6.21 -8.82 30.28
C ARG A 193 5.02 -9.75 30.43
N ILE A 194 4.94 -10.77 29.57
CA ILE A 194 4.64 -12.17 29.95
C ILE A 194 5.47 -13.07 29.05
#